data_AF-A0A3M7TGE7-F1
#
_entry.id   AF-A0A3M7TGE7-F1
#
_cell.length_a   1.000
_cell.length_b   1.000
_cell.length_c   1.000
_cell.angle_alpha   90.00
_cell.angle_beta   90.00
_cell.angle_gamma   90.00
#
_symmetry.space_group_name_H-M   'P 1'
#
loop_
_entity.id
_entity.type
_entity.pdbx_description
1 polymer ?
#
loop_
_entity_poly.entity_id
_entity_poly.type
_entity_poly.pdbx_seq_one_letter_code
_entity_poly.pdbx_strand_id
1 'polypeptide(L)'
;MDNSVISDLSKGANPLLSGQSTTPYFSESFTQNLNDAFNVYNFLDNNTNRGVEFSLANYNIHGQDNFQIATMHDMDGSEIKSNRFSNDNLIWSVHNHDGPRGLDYKNVGNQWVQDKITMNGIFRNNASKGLGFPRFFTVNDNNRMIEITGAGQNINKTQPFNVQFLKSLERLYGSK
;
A
#
# COMPACT_ATOMS: atom_id res chain seq x y z
N MET A 1 -19.43 1.28 19.87
CA MET A 1 -18.69 1.51 18.61
C MET A 1 -18.28 0.15 18.12
N ASP A 2 -18.52 -0.18 16.85
CA ASP A 2 -17.94 -1.41 16.29
C ASP A 2 -16.45 -1.15 16.01
N ASN A 3 -15.61 -2.18 16.21
CA ASN A 3 -14.17 -2.10 15.93
C ASN A 3 -13.90 -2.50 14.47
N SER A 4 -14.81 -2.17 13.55
CA SER A 4 -14.67 -2.57 12.15
C SER A 4 -13.66 -1.69 11.41
N VAL A 5 -13.04 -2.27 10.38
CA VAL A 5 -12.12 -1.54 9.48
C VAL A 5 -12.79 -0.30 8.88
N ILE A 6 -14.07 -0.41 8.53
CA ILE A 6 -14.86 0.66 7.92
C ILE A 6 -15.09 1.81 8.92
N SER A 7 -15.39 1.49 10.19
CA SER A 7 -15.54 2.52 11.22
C SER A 7 -14.26 3.35 11.38
N ASP A 8 -13.09 2.71 11.38
CA ASP A 8 -11.82 3.41 11.47
C ASP A 8 -11.50 4.28 10.24
N LEU A 9 -11.78 3.78 9.02
CA LEU A 9 -11.61 4.58 7.80
C LEU A 9 -12.57 5.78 7.73
N SER A 10 -13.78 5.66 8.28
CA SER A 10 -14.81 6.71 8.24
C SER A 10 -14.50 7.92 9.13
N LYS A 11 -13.54 7.81 10.05
CA LYS A 11 -13.29 8.85 11.07
C LYS A 11 -12.64 10.11 10.52
N GLY A 12 -12.09 10.09 9.29
CA GLY A 12 -11.39 11.23 8.69
C GLY A 12 -10.24 11.75 9.55
N ALA A 13 -9.40 12.62 8.99
CA ALA A 13 -8.36 13.31 9.76
C ALA A 13 -9.00 14.43 10.60
N ASN A 14 -9.47 14.13 11.81
CA ASN A 14 -9.85 15.14 12.80
C ASN A 14 -8.69 15.28 13.80
N PRO A 15 -8.01 16.44 13.93
CA PRO A 15 -6.64 16.54 14.47
C PRO A 15 -6.46 16.28 15.98
N LEU A 16 -7.41 15.65 16.70
CA LEU A 16 -7.44 15.67 18.16
C LEU A 16 -7.70 14.32 18.87
N LEU A 17 -7.62 13.17 18.19
CA LEU A 17 -7.66 11.87 18.86
C LEU A 17 -6.43 11.02 18.50
N SER A 18 -5.73 10.55 19.55
CA SER A 18 -4.49 9.77 19.47
C SER A 18 -4.59 8.61 18.49
N GLY A 19 -3.73 8.60 17.47
CA GLY A 19 -3.65 7.55 16.44
C GLY A 19 -4.14 7.99 15.04
N GLN A 20 -4.53 9.24 14.86
CA GLN A 20 -4.89 9.82 13.55
C GLN A 20 -3.70 10.54 12.88
N SER A 21 -3.69 10.51 11.55
CA SER A 21 -2.70 11.15 10.70
C SER A 21 -2.57 12.66 10.94
N THR A 22 -1.34 13.16 10.94
CA THR A 22 -1.06 14.61 10.91
C THR A 22 -1.18 15.22 9.51
N THR A 23 -1.39 14.40 8.48
CA THR A 23 -1.62 14.84 7.10
C THR A 23 -3.12 14.96 6.85
N PRO A 24 -3.66 16.14 6.51
CA PRO A 24 -5.10 16.45 6.48
C PRO A 24 -5.96 15.64 5.49
N TYR A 25 -5.38 14.70 4.75
CA TYR A 25 -6.06 13.88 3.75
C TYR A 25 -5.74 12.39 3.84
N PHE A 26 -4.98 11.94 4.86
CA PHE A 26 -4.60 10.54 5.00
C PHE A 26 -5.40 9.87 6.11
N SER A 27 -6.04 8.75 5.79
CA SER A 27 -6.70 7.87 6.76
C SER A 27 -6.09 6.48 6.69
N GLU A 28 -5.96 5.79 7.82
CA GLU A 28 -5.53 4.40 7.85
C GLU A 28 -6.35 3.59 8.85
N SER A 29 -6.54 2.33 8.53
CA SER A 29 -7.18 1.34 9.37
C SER A 29 -6.40 0.03 9.33
N PHE A 30 -6.56 -0.79 10.36
CA PHE A 30 -5.81 -2.04 10.51
C PHE A 30 -6.73 -3.18 10.86
N THR A 31 -6.38 -4.36 10.36
CA THR A 31 -6.97 -5.63 10.77
C THR A 31 -5.92 -6.73 10.75
N GLN A 32 -6.13 -7.77 11.54
CA GLN A 32 -5.30 -8.99 11.51
C GLN A 32 -5.86 -10.05 10.55
N ASN A 33 -6.97 -9.74 9.85
CA ASN A 33 -7.59 -10.60 8.88
C ASN A 33 -7.40 -10.05 7.45
N LEU A 34 -6.53 -10.71 6.68
CA LEU A 34 -6.27 -10.31 5.29
C LEU A 34 -7.52 -10.34 4.40
N ASN A 35 -8.49 -11.23 4.66
CA ASN A 35 -9.72 -11.25 3.85
C ASN A 35 -10.53 -9.98 4.06
N ASP A 36 -10.62 -9.48 5.30
CA ASP A 36 -11.36 -8.26 5.59
C ASP A 36 -10.67 -7.06 4.93
N ALA A 37 -9.34 -6.99 5.04
CA ALA A 37 -8.57 -5.94 4.39
C ALA A 37 -8.69 -5.97 2.86
N PHE A 38 -8.60 -7.16 2.27
CA PHE A 38 -8.75 -7.36 0.83
C PHE A 38 -10.16 -7.03 0.33
N ASN A 39 -11.20 -7.41 1.07
CA ASN A 39 -12.58 -7.09 0.74
C ASN A 39 -12.84 -5.57 0.81
N VAL A 40 -12.28 -4.88 1.81
CA VAL A 40 -12.37 -3.42 1.91
C VAL A 40 -11.60 -2.75 0.77
N TYR A 41 -10.38 -3.20 0.47
CA TYR A 41 -9.62 -2.70 -0.67
C TYR A 41 -10.41 -2.82 -1.99
N ASN A 42 -10.97 -4.00 -2.28
CA ASN A 42 -11.77 -4.20 -3.49
C ASN A 42 -13.07 -3.39 -3.47
N PHE A 43 -13.68 -3.19 -2.30
CA PHE A 43 -14.84 -2.31 -2.20
C PHE A 43 -14.46 -0.87 -2.58
N LEU A 44 -13.34 -0.35 -2.06
CA LEU A 44 -12.85 0.98 -2.42
C LEU A 44 -12.53 1.08 -3.91
N ASP A 45 -11.84 0.08 -4.47
CA ASP A 45 -11.46 0.03 -5.89
C ASP A 45 -12.66 0.05 -6.82
N ASN A 46 -13.67 -0.79 -6.56
CA ASN A 46 -14.85 -0.86 -7.40
C ASN A 46 -15.77 0.38 -7.30
N ASN A 47 -15.58 1.24 -6.29
CA ASN A 47 -16.45 2.39 -6.03
C ASN A 47 -15.73 3.75 -6.14
N THR A 48 -14.43 3.76 -6.44
CA THR A 48 -13.63 4.98 -6.55
C THR A 48 -13.21 5.18 -8.00
N ASN A 49 -13.70 6.27 -8.61
CA ASN A 49 -13.39 6.55 -10.01
C ASN A 49 -12.38 7.70 -10.21
N ARG A 50 -12.20 8.59 -9.21
CA ARG A 50 -11.23 9.72 -9.20
C ARG A 50 -11.00 10.26 -7.78
N GLY A 51 -9.82 10.83 -7.55
CA GLY A 51 -9.55 11.76 -6.45
C GLY A 51 -9.32 11.13 -5.07
N VAL A 52 -9.20 9.80 -5.00
CA VAL A 52 -8.82 9.07 -3.80
C VAL A 52 -7.84 7.97 -4.20
N GLU A 53 -6.64 8.03 -3.66
CA GLU A 53 -5.63 6.98 -3.75
C GLU A 53 -5.76 6.09 -2.52
N PHE A 54 -5.50 4.79 -2.66
CA PHE A 54 -5.55 3.89 -1.53
C PHE A 54 -4.61 2.70 -1.69
N SER A 55 -4.16 2.17 -0.55
CA SER A 55 -3.24 1.04 -0.50
C SER A 55 -3.70 -0.04 0.47
N LEU A 56 -3.24 -1.25 0.19
CA LEU A 56 -3.29 -2.40 1.09
C LEU A 56 -1.85 -2.83 1.38
N ALA A 57 -1.46 -2.85 2.66
CA ALA A 57 -0.10 -3.22 3.06
C ALA A 57 -0.10 -4.24 4.19
N ASN A 58 0.95 -5.06 4.26
CA ASN A 58 1.19 -5.96 5.40
C ASN A 58 2.40 -5.48 6.21
N TYR A 59 2.19 -5.26 7.50
CA TYR A 59 3.23 -5.03 8.50
C TYR A 59 3.31 -6.22 9.46
N ASN A 60 4.49 -6.84 9.56
CA ASN A 60 4.72 -7.90 10.54
C ASN A 60 5.34 -7.32 11.81
N ILE A 61 4.60 -7.39 12.92
CA ILE A 61 5.01 -6.87 14.22
C ILE A 61 5.16 -8.05 15.17
N HIS A 62 6.40 -8.35 15.55
CA HIS A 62 6.72 -9.45 16.47
C HIS A 62 6.13 -10.82 16.04
N GLY A 63 6.15 -11.12 14.74
CA GLY A 63 5.62 -12.37 14.19
C GLY A 63 4.11 -12.33 13.90
N GLN A 64 3.43 -11.21 14.16
CA GLN A 64 2.02 -11.03 13.88
C GLN A 64 1.81 -10.12 12.67
N ASP A 65 1.09 -10.61 11.67
CA ASP A 65 0.71 -9.81 10.50
C ASP A 65 -0.41 -8.83 10.86
N ASN A 66 -0.24 -7.59 10.40
CA ASN A 66 -1.20 -6.51 10.52
C ASN A 66 -1.40 -5.89 9.14
N PHE A 67 -2.62 -5.98 8.63
CA PHE A 67 -2.99 -5.49 7.31
C PHE A 67 -3.55 -4.08 7.40
N GLN A 68 -2.84 -3.14 6.79
CA GLN A 68 -3.22 -1.74 6.71
C GLN A 68 -4.06 -1.51 5.46
N ILE A 69 -5.15 -0.76 5.60
CA ILE A 69 -5.83 -0.10 4.50
C ILE A 69 -5.60 1.38 4.71
N ALA A 70 -4.97 2.06 3.76
CA ALA A 70 -4.76 3.49 3.83
C ALA A 70 -5.41 4.19 2.63
N THR A 71 -5.99 5.37 2.86
CA THR A 71 -6.55 6.23 1.82
C THR A 71 -5.91 7.61 1.89
N MET A 72 -5.71 8.23 0.73
CA MET A 72 -5.27 9.61 0.57
C MET A 72 -6.26 10.35 -0.31
N HIS A 73 -6.85 11.43 0.21
CA HIS A 73 -7.81 12.29 -0.50
C HIS A 73 -7.11 13.49 -1.15
N ASP A 74 -5.97 13.24 -1.79
CA ASP A 74 -5.20 14.21 -2.58
C ASP A 74 -4.61 13.47 -3.78
N MET A 75 -4.70 14.05 -4.97
CA MET A 75 -4.18 13.43 -6.21
C MET A 75 -2.66 13.60 -6.27
N ASP A 76 -1.94 12.58 -6.72
CA ASP A 76 -0.47 12.56 -6.79
C ASP A 76 0.21 12.71 -5.41
N GLY A 77 -0.50 12.32 -4.35
CA GLY A 77 -0.10 12.52 -2.96
C GLY A 77 0.33 11.24 -2.24
N SER A 78 0.19 10.07 -2.86
CA SER A 78 0.33 8.79 -2.18
C SER A 78 1.65 8.64 -1.45
N GLU A 79 1.55 8.45 -0.14
CA GLU A 79 2.70 8.13 0.70
C GLU A 79 2.61 6.68 1.18
N ILE A 80 3.69 5.93 0.94
CA ILE A 80 3.90 4.62 1.55
C ILE A 80 4.32 4.85 3.02
N LYS A 81 3.32 5.03 3.89
CA LYS A 81 3.51 5.32 5.31
C LYS A 81 2.47 4.64 6.19
N SER A 82 2.80 4.61 7.48
CA SER A 82 1.85 4.35 8.55
C SER A 82 2.14 5.28 9.73
N ASN A 83 1.10 5.75 10.43
CA ASN A 83 1.27 6.45 11.71
C ASN A 83 1.37 5.47 12.90
N ARG A 84 1.13 4.17 12.68
CA ARG A 84 1.18 3.13 13.73
C ARG A 84 2.44 2.27 13.67
N PHE A 85 2.96 1.99 12.48
CA PHE A 85 4.07 1.06 12.31
C PHE A 85 5.23 1.64 11.49
N SER A 86 6.46 1.29 11.87
CA SER A 86 7.66 1.62 11.08
C SER A 86 7.67 0.85 9.76
N ASN A 87 8.17 1.49 8.70
CA ASN A 87 8.44 0.84 7.41
C ASN A 87 9.49 -0.30 7.52
N ASP A 88 10.23 -0.36 8.63
CA ASP A 88 11.10 -1.51 8.96
C ASP A 88 10.32 -2.81 9.16
N ASN A 89 9.01 -2.75 9.41
CA ASN A 89 8.12 -3.90 9.61
C ASN A 89 7.29 -4.25 8.35
N LEU A 90 7.34 -3.42 7.30
CA LEU A 90 6.56 -3.59 6.07
C LEU A 90 7.01 -4.81 5.26
N ILE A 91 6.15 -5.79 5.02
CA ILE A 91 6.47 -6.96 4.18
C ILE A 91 6.17 -6.66 2.72
N TRP A 92 4.99 -6.13 2.44
CA TRP A 92 4.58 -5.74 1.10
C TRP A 92 3.53 -4.63 1.13
N SER A 93 3.40 -3.90 0.03
CA SER A 93 2.35 -2.91 -0.19
C SER A 93 1.82 -3.00 -1.63
N VAL A 94 0.51 -2.91 -1.77
CA VAL A 94 -0.21 -2.84 -3.03
C VAL A 94 -0.89 -1.48 -3.10
N HIS A 95 -0.54 -0.70 -4.12
CA HIS A 95 -1.08 0.63 -4.33
C HIS A 95 -2.06 0.65 -5.51
N ASN A 96 -3.25 1.25 -5.30
CA ASN A 96 -4.15 1.54 -6.40
C ASN A 96 -3.68 2.82 -7.10
N HIS A 97 -3.55 2.77 -8.42
CA HIS A 97 -3.16 3.94 -9.18
C HIS A 97 -4.40 4.54 -9.84
N ASP A 98 -5.07 5.48 -9.17
CA ASP A 98 -6.12 6.39 -9.69
C ASP A 98 -7.17 5.82 -10.68
N GLY A 99 -7.51 4.53 -10.58
CA GLY A 99 -8.32 3.86 -11.60
C GLY A 99 -7.72 3.96 -13.01
N PRO A 100 -8.51 4.18 -14.09
CA PRO A 100 -8.00 4.19 -15.47
C PRO A 100 -6.88 5.21 -15.77
N ARG A 101 -6.69 6.24 -14.92
CA ARG A 101 -5.64 7.26 -15.10
C ARG A 101 -4.27 6.82 -14.63
N GLY A 102 -4.16 6.07 -13.53
CA GLY A 102 -2.86 5.54 -13.10
C GLY A 102 -2.32 4.46 -14.02
N LEU A 103 -3.21 3.87 -14.84
CA LEU A 103 -2.87 2.95 -15.91
C LEU A 103 -2.58 3.64 -17.24
N ASP A 104 -2.82 4.95 -17.32
CA ASP A 104 -2.29 5.84 -18.36
C ASP A 104 -0.86 6.31 -18.05
N TYR A 105 -0.08 5.50 -17.33
CA TYR A 105 1.33 5.77 -16.97
C TYR A 105 2.25 6.02 -18.18
N LYS A 106 1.82 5.64 -19.39
CA LYS A 106 2.54 5.94 -20.64
C LYS A 106 2.42 7.42 -21.03
N ASN A 107 1.36 8.10 -20.62
CA ASN A 107 1.10 9.51 -20.91
C ASN A 107 1.18 10.39 -19.64
N VAL A 108 0.97 9.82 -18.45
CA VAL A 108 1.10 10.49 -17.14
C VAL A 108 2.42 10.06 -16.50
N GLY A 109 3.52 10.54 -17.06
CA GLY A 109 4.88 10.02 -16.81
C GLY A 109 5.49 10.28 -15.44
N ASN A 110 4.77 10.85 -14.46
CA ASN A 110 5.40 11.37 -13.22
C ASN A 110 4.98 10.67 -11.92
N GLN A 111 3.91 9.89 -11.93
CA GLN A 111 3.34 9.36 -10.68
C GLN A 111 4.26 8.32 -10.00
N TRP A 112 5.07 7.60 -10.80
CA TRP A 112 5.98 6.58 -10.30
C TRP A 112 7.32 7.11 -9.79
N VAL A 113 7.66 8.37 -10.06
CA VAL A 113 9.00 8.89 -9.69
C VAL A 113 9.11 9.07 -8.19
N GLN A 114 8.09 9.66 -7.57
CA GLN A 114 8.05 9.85 -6.11
C GLN A 114 7.93 8.52 -5.39
N ASP A 115 7.07 7.62 -5.86
CA ASP A 115 6.96 6.26 -5.35
C ASP A 115 8.31 5.52 -5.40
N LYS A 116 9.05 5.64 -6.51
CA LYS A 116 10.40 5.06 -6.64
C LYS A 116 11.38 5.66 -5.64
N ILE A 117 11.36 6.98 -5.43
CA ILE A 117 12.23 7.65 -4.46
C ILE A 117 11.92 7.12 -3.05
N THR A 118 10.64 7.07 -2.67
CA THR A 118 10.17 6.56 -1.39
C THR A 118 10.55 5.10 -1.19
N MET A 119 10.26 4.24 -2.17
CA MET A 119 10.62 2.82 -2.15
C MET A 119 12.14 2.62 -2.02
N ASN A 120 12.94 3.37 -2.78
CA ASN A 120 14.40 3.29 -2.69
C ASN A 120 14.92 3.74 -1.31
N GLY A 121 14.28 4.74 -0.70
CA GLY A 121 14.55 5.15 0.67
C GLY A 121 14.29 4.00 1.66
N ILE A 122 13.13 3.34 1.55
CA ILE A 122 12.76 2.18 2.36
C ILE A 122 13.76 1.03 2.15
N PHE A 123 14.13 0.73 0.91
CA PHE A 123 15.12 -0.30 0.59
C PHE A 123 16.47 -0.04 1.23
N ARG A 124 16.99 1.18 1.14
CA ARG A 124 18.27 1.56 1.74
C ARG A 124 18.24 1.43 3.27
N ASN A 125 17.16 1.91 3.90
CA ASN A 125 16.98 1.82 5.34
C ASN A 125 16.83 0.36 5.82
N ASN A 126 16.11 -0.50 5.10
CA ASN A 126 15.99 -1.90 5.48
C ASN A 126 17.28 -2.69 5.21
N ALA A 127 18.02 -2.37 4.14
CA ALA A 127 19.31 -2.98 3.84
C ALA A 127 20.36 -2.68 4.91
N SER A 128 20.45 -1.44 5.40
CA SER A 128 21.39 -1.07 6.47
C SER A 128 21.11 -1.79 7.79
N LYS A 129 19.88 -2.28 7.98
CA LYS A 129 19.44 -3.07 9.14
C LYS A 129 19.42 -4.58 8.89
N GLY A 130 19.75 -5.04 7.68
CA GLY A 130 19.76 -6.46 7.31
C GLY A 130 18.37 -7.12 7.27
N LEU A 131 17.30 -6.34 7.07
CA LEU A 131 15.91 -6.82 7.20
C LEU A 131 15.28 -7.35 5.90
N GLY A 132 16.03 -7.36 4.79
CA GLY A 132 15.50 -7.66 3.45
C GLY A 132 14.65 -6.50 2.87
N PHE A 133 14.13 -6.70 1.66
CA PHE A 133 13.40 -5.69 0.91
C PHE A 133 11.90 -5.99 0.91
N PRO A 134 11.04 -5.03 1.29
CA PRO A 134 9.60 -5.16 1.10
C PRO A 134 9.26 -5.28 -0.38
N ARG A 135 8.09 -5.82 -0.69
CA ARG A 135 7.63 -5.93 -2.09
C ARG A 135 6.54 -4.91 -2.38
N PHE A 136 6.65 -4.23 -3.51
CA PHE A 136 5.75 -3.15 -3.88
C PHE A 136 5.03 -3.49 -5.17
N PHE A 137 3.73 -3.28 -5.19
CA PHE A 137 2.89 -3.62 -6.32
C PHE A 137 1.92 -2.50 -6.66
N THR A 138 1.51 -2.48 -7.92
CA THR A 138 0.28 -1.82 -8.34
C THR A 138 -0.68 -2.83 -8.95
N VAL A 139 -1.98 -2.55 -8.95
CA VAL A 139 -3.00 -3.39 -9.61
C VAL A 139 -3.38 -2.77 -10.95
N ASN A 140 -3.47 -3.60 -12.00
CA ASN A 140 -3.94 -3.17 -13.32
C ASN A 140 -5.43 -3.48 -13.56
N ASP A 141 -5.98 -2.97 -14.66
CA ASP A 141 -7.39 -3.11 -15.06
C ASP A 141 -7.90 -4.56 -15.15
N ASN A 142 -7.00 -5.53 -15.27
CA ASN A 142 -7.34 -6.96 -15.34
C ASN A 142 -7.27 -7.63 -13.96
N ASN A 143 -7.25 -6.86 -12.89
CA ASN A 143 -7.12 -7.34 -11.52
C ASN A 143 -5.84 -8.18 -11.32
N ARG A 144 -4.73 -7.72 -11.92
CA ARG A 144 -3.40 -8.33 -11.82
C ARG A 144 -2.42 -7.36 -11.19
N MET A 145 -1.54 -7.89 -10.36
CA MET A 145 -0.49 -7.09 -9.75
C MET A 145 0.74 -6.99 -10.66
N ILE A 146 1.31 -5.79 -10.76
CA ILE A 146 2.61 -5.53 -11.38
C ILE A 146 3.58 -5.16 -10.26
N GLU A 147 4.69 -5.89 -10.15
CA GLU A 147 5.72 -5.58 -9.16
C GLU A 147 6.58 -4.40 -9.61
N ILE A 148 6.80 -3.48 -8.69
CA ILE A 148 7.64 -2.31 -8.86
C ILE A 148 8.97 -2.62 -8.17
N THR A 149 10.07 -2.51 -8.92
CA THR A 149 11.42 -2.76 -8.42
C THR A 149 12.28 -1.51 -8.55
N GLY A 150 13.50 -1.54 -8.01
CA GLY A 150 14.47 -0.46 -8.22
C GLY A 150 14.81 -0.21 -9.70
N ALA A 151 14.70 -1.25 -10.56
CA ALA A 151 14.85 -1.12 -12.01
C ALA A 151 13.59 -0.58 -12.72
N GLY A 152 12.53 -0.34 -11.95
CA GLY A 152 11.19 0.00 -12.46
C GLY A 152 10.25 -1.21 -12.49
N GLN A 153 9.14 -1.01 -13.19
CA GLN A 153 8.05 -1.95 -13.33
C GLN A 153 8.16 -2.72 -14.65
N ASN A 154 7.78 -4.00 -14.65
CA ASN A 154 7.63 -4.79 -15.87
C ASN A 154 6.17 -5.17 -16.08
N ILE A 155 5.48 -4.38 -16.90
CA ILE A 155 4.05 -4.51 -17.19
C ILE A 155 3.67 -5.85 -17.86
N ASN A 156 4.64 -6.53 -18.47
CA ASN A 156 4.43 -7.82 -19.12
C ASN A 156 4.51 -8.99 -18.14
N LYS A 157 4.99 -8.75 -16.91
CA LYS A 157 5.11 -9.76 -15.87
C LYS A 157 4.16 -9.40 -14.73
N THR A 158 3.02 -10.09 -14.69
CA THR A 158 1.98 -9.84 -13.69
C THR A 158 1.76 -11.03 -12.77
N GLN A 159 1.31 -10.75 -11.56
CA GLN A 159 0.96 -11.72 -10.53
C GLN A 159 -0.55 -11.71 -10.25
N PRO A 160 -1.12 -12.80 -9.71
CA PRO A 160 -2.53 -12.81 -9.29
C PRO A 160 -2.78 -11.81 -8.16
N PHE A 161 -3.83 -11.00 -8.26
CA PHE A 161 -4.31 -10.20 -7.13
C PHE A 161 -5.42 -10.94 -6.39
N ASN A 162 -5.03 -11.75 -5.40
CA ASN A 162 -5.96 -12.45 -4.53
C ASN A 162 -5.32 -12.78 -3.16
N VAL A 163 -6.16 -13.10 -2.18
CA VAL A 163 -5.73 -13.42 -0.81
C VAL A 163 -4.67 -14.52 -0.77
N GLN A 164 -4.80 -15.58 -1.56
CA GLN A 164 -3.87 -16.71 -1.53
C GLN A 164 -2.45 -16.29 -1.96
N PHE A 165 -2.34 -15.48 -3.01
CA PHE A 165 -1.05 -14.96 -3.45
C PHE A 165 -0.50 -13.95 -2.44
N LEU A 166 -1.33 -13.04 -1.92
CA LEU A 166 -0.90 -12.05 -0.92
C LEU A 166 -0.36 -12.70 0.37
N LYS A 167 -0.93 -13.84 0.79
CA LYS A 167 -0.40 -14.63 1.93
C LYS A 167 0.98 -15.22 1.67
N SER A 168 1.31 -15.50 0.41
CA SER A 168 2.60 -16.07 0.03
C SER A 168 3.72 -15.02 -0.13
N LEU A 169 3.37 -13.73 -0.02
CA LEU A 169 4.34 -12.67 -0.19
C LEU A 169 5.19 -12.51 1.07
N GLU A 170 6.49 -12.67 0.88
CA GLU A 170 7.52 -12.42 1.88
C GLU A 170 8.46 -11.31 1.39
N ARG A 171 9.29 -10.79 2.31
CA ARG A 171 10.39 -9.90 1.94
C ARG A 171 11.39 -10.63 1.07
N LEU A 172 12.01 -9.90 0.14
CA LEU A 172 13.14 -10.39 -0.63
C LEU A 172 14.42 -10.22 0.18
N TYR A 173 15.06 -11.32 0.54
CA TYR A 173 16.40 -11.29 1.09
C TYR A 173 17.39 -11.38 -0.07
N GLY A 174 18.16 -10.32 -0.29
CA GLY A 174 19.27 -10.38 -1.24
C GLY A 174 20.21 -11.53 -0.84
N SER A 175 20.69 -12.30 -1.82
CA SER A 175 21.86 -13.16 -1.60
C SER A 175 22.99 -12.27 -1.11
N LYS A 176 23.51 -12.57 0.09
CA LYS A 176 24.71 -11.93 0.64
C LYS A 176 25.88 -12.07 -0.33
#